data_AF-A0A2E3KIB6-F1
#
_entry.id   AF-A0A2E3KIB6-F1
#
_cell.length_a   1.000
_cell.length_b   1.000
_cell.length_c   1.000
_cell.angle_alpha   90.00
_cell.angle_beta   90.00
_cell.angle_gamma   90.00
#
_symmetry.space_group_name_H-M   'P 1'
#
loop_
_entity.id
_entity.type
_entity.pdbx_description
1 polymer ?
#
loop_
_entity_poly.entity_id
_entity_poly.type
_entity_poly.pdbx_seq_one_letter_code
_entity_poly.pdbx_strand_id
1 'polypeptide(L)'
;MNKRFALTSAGIATAAIGSTAAAELVTFTIHNDYYISENSWQIIDASSNTVASMFVSGGYIYIPTSQSSTYAVSFGLFGSSALTDGYLTTFQMDLAAGDYTIAMQDSWGDGWVWNSATGSDAFNATSANGLDYTLGMVSTSAVSGSFTVVPAPGALALLGLAGLTSRRKRK
;
A
#
# COMPACT_ATOMS: atom_id res chain seq x y z
N MET A 1 27.31 -28.28 50.28
CA MET A 1 27.06 -26.83 50.13
C MET A 1 26.55 -26.59 48.71
N ASN A 2 25.23 -26.44 48.53
CA ASN A 2 24.63 -26.28 47.20
C ASN A 2 24.45 -24.81 46.87
N LYS A 3 25.21 -24.32 45.88
CA LYS A 3 25.04 -22.97 45.31
C LYS A 3 23.76 -22.94 44.48
N ARG A 4 22.75 -22.20 44.93
CA ARG A 4 21.53 -21.95 44.16
C ARG A 4 21.70 -20.64 43.39
N PHE A 5 21.76 -20.75 42.07
CA PHE A 5 21.71 -19.59 41.18
C PHE A 5 20.34 -18.91 41.32
N ALA A 6 20.33 -17.65 41.77
CA ALA A 6 19.16 -16.80 41.74
C ALA A 6 19.10 -16.12 40.38
N LEU A 7 18.10 -16.47 39.56
CA LEU A 7 17.80 -15.77 38.32
C LEU A 7 16.85 -14.62 38.65
N THR A 8 17.40 -13.44 38.97
CA THR A 8 16.62 -12.21 39.06
C THR A 8 16.39 -11.69 37.64
N SER A 9 15.27 -12.07 37.02
CA SER A 9 14.79 -11.45 35.79
C SER A 9 14.24 -10.06 36.12
N ALA A 10 15.14 -9.09 36.04
CA ALA A 10 14.78 -7.68 35.88
C ALA A 10 13.82 -7.52 34.70
N GLY A 11 12.78 -6.71 34.91
CA GLY A 11 11.98 -6.11 33.86
C GLY A 11 11.19 -7.12 33.04
N ILE A 12 9.99 -7.45 33.51
CA ILE A 12 8.92 -7.82 32.60
C ILE A 12 8.77 -6.62 31.66
N ALA A 13 9.36 -6.73 30.47
CA ALA A 13 9.02 -5.86 29.36
C ALA A 13 7.51 -5.99 29.22
N THR A 14 6.80 -4.90 29.50
CA THR A 14 5.43 -4.70 29.05
C THR A 14 5.49 -4.83 27.54
N ALA A 15 5.33 -6.06 27.05
CA ALA A 15 4.87 -6.30 25.70
C ALA A 15 3.52 -5.58 25.66
N ALA A 16 3.52 -4.38 25.11
CA ALA A 16 2.32 -3.76 24.63
C ALA A 16 1.73 -4.79 23.67
N ILE A 17 0.73 -5.54 24.13
CA ILE A 17 -0.22 -6.25 23.28
C ILE A 17 -1.12 -5.16 22.70
N GLY A 18 -0.51 -4.17 22.04
CA GLY A 18 -1.16 -3.47 20.95
C GLY A 18 -1.17 -4.49 19.84
N SER A 19 -2.36 -4.87 19.42
CA SER A 19 -2.57 -5.61 18.18
C SER A 19 -1.82 -4.88 17.07
N THR A 20 -0.58 -5.29 16.78
CA THR A 20 0.05 -4.98 15.50
C THR A 20 -0.84 -5.70 14.50
N ALA A 21 -1.74 -4.95 13.86
CA ALA A 21 -2.45 -5.43 12.69
C ALA A 21 -1.37 -6.06 11.82
N ALA A 22 -1.53 -7.35 11.50
CA ALA A 22 -0.57 -8.01 10.64
C ALA A 22 -0.53 -7.17 9.36
N ALA A 23 0.64 -6.59 9.06
CA ALA A 23 0.82 -5.72 7.93
C ALA A 23 1.36 -6.57 6.77
N GLU A 24 0.90 -6.26 5.58
CA GLU A 24 1.29 -6.91 4.34
C GLU A 24 2.02 -5.89 3.46
N LEU A 25 3.18 -6.31 2.94
CA LEU A 25 3.91 -5.51 1.97
C LEU A 25 3.18 -5.56 0.63
N VAL A 26 2.62 -4.43 0.23
CA VAL A 26 1.93 -4.25 -1.06
C VAL A 26 2.81 -3.43 -1.98
N THR A 27 2.94 -3.88 -3.23
CA THR A 27 3.61 -3.16 -4.31
C THR A 27 2.57 -2.49 -5.20
N PHE A 28 2.71 -1.19 -5.40
CA PHE A 28 1.85 -0.37 -6.24
C PHE A 28 2.59 0.01 -7.52
N THR A 29 1.88 -0.12 -8.64
CA THR A 29 2.33 0.33 -9.96
C THR A 29 1.21 1.12 -10.61
N ILE A 30 1.47 2.38 -10.92
CA ILE A 30 0.50 3.28 -11.54
C ILE A 30 1.03 3.71 -12.91
N HIS A 31 0.27 3.39 -13.96
CA HIS A 31 0.52 3.82 -15.32
C HIS A 31 -0.17 5.16 -15.52
N ASN A 32 0.64 6.19 -15.62
CA ASN A 32 0.18 7.54 -15.88
C ASN A 32 0.34 7.78 -17.38
N ASP A 33 -0.58 8.52 -17.94
CA ASP A 33 -0.48 8.94 -19.34
C ASP A 33 0.64 9.99 -19.53
N TYR A 34 0.74 10.57 -20.73
CA TYR A 34 1.74 11.61 -21.01
C TYR A 34 1.44 12.94 -20.30
N TYR A 35 0.17 13.29 -20.12
CA TYR A 35 -0.22 14.56 -19.53
C TYR A 35 -0.36 14.48 -18.01
N ILE A 36 0.77 14.21 -17.35
CA ILE A 36 0.84 14.01 -15.90
C ILE A 36 0.24 15.16 -15.06
N SER A 37 0.14 16.37 -15.61
CA SER A 37 -0.49 17.51 -14.95
C SER A 37 -2.00 17.37 -14.75
N GLU A 38 -2.67 16.52 -15.51
CA GLU A 38 -4.10 16.21 -15.37
C GLU A 38 -4.36 15.11 -14.34
N ASN A 39 -3.35 14.32 -14.03
CA ASN A 39 -3.51 13.09 -13.26
C ASN A 39 -3.42 13.38 -11.77
N SER A 40 -4.34 12.78 -11.02
CA SER A 40 -4.18 12.66 -9.58
C SER A 40 -4.79 11.35 -9.08
N TRP A 41 -4.22 10.83 -8.01
CA TRP A 41 -4.75 9.65 -7.35
C TRP A 41 -4.55 9.70 -5.85
N GLN A 42 -5.40 8.97 -5.12
CA GLN A 42 -5.34 8.83 -3.68
C GLN A 42 -5.72 7.40 -3.29
N ILE A 43 -4.93 6.80 -2.40
CA ILE A 43 -5.26 5.56 -1.71
C ILE A 43 -5.74 5.93 -0.31
N ILE A 44 -6.93 5.48 0.05
CA ILE A 44 -7.66 5.86 1.25
C ILE A 44 -7.96 4.58 2.05
N ASP A 45 -7.66 4.59 3.35
CA ASP A 45 -8.00 3.47 4.23
C ASP A 45 -9.50 3.48 4.62
N ALA A 46 -9.98 2.39 5.24
CA ALA A 46 -11.35 2.30 5.73
C ALA A 46 -11.76 3.38 6.75
N SER A 47 -10.79 4.08 7.36
CA SER A 47 -11.01 5.21 8.28
C SER A 47 -11.01 6.57 7.58
N SER A 48 -11.01 6.58 6.23
CA SER A 48 -10.97 7.79 5.39
C SER A 48 -9.65 8.58 5.49
N ASN A 49 -8.56 7.96 5.93
CA ASN A 49 -7.24 8.60 5.88
C ASN A 49 -6.57 8.31 4.53
N THR A 50 -6.00 9.34 3.91
CA THR A 50 -5.13 9.17 2.74
C THR A 50 -3.79 8.57 3.17
N VAL A 51 -3.47 7.36 2.70
CA VAL A 51 -2.22 6.65 3.02
C VAL A 51 -1.16 6.84 1.93
N ALA A 52 -1.59 7.11 0.70
CA ALA A 52 -0.71 7.51 -0.40
C ALA A 52 -1.49 8.40 -1.38
N SER A 53 -0.80 9.28 -2.09
CA SER A 53 -1.41 10.07 -3.15
C SER A 53 -0.38 10.52 -4.18
N MET A 54 -0.86 11.04 -5.31
CA MET A 54 -0.08 11.84 -6.23
C MET A 54 -0.82 13.12 -6.60
N PHE A 55 -0.08 14.21 -6.64
CA PHE A 55 -0.54 15.48 -7.20
C PHE A 55 0.62 16.27 -7.80
N VAL A 56 0.31 17.16 -8.73
CA VAL A 56 1.28 18.09 -9.33
C VAL A 56 1.10 19.47 -8.70
N SER A 57 2.20 20.07 -8.25
CA SER A 57 2.19 21.43 -7.70
C SER A 57 3.49 22.15 -8.05
N GLY A 58 3.38 23.39 -8.55
CA GLY A 58 4.55 24.20 -8.91
C GLY A 58 5.47 23.57 -9.97
N GLY A 59 4.94 22.72 -10.84
CA GLY A 59 5.71 21.98 -11.85
C GLY A 59 6.45 20.75 -11.30
N TYR A 60 6.25 20.41 -10.03
CA TYR A 60 6.80 19.21 -9.39
C TYR A 60 5.71 18.17 -9.16
N ILE A 61 6.10 16.91 -9.27
CA ILE A 61 5.26 15.76 -8.95
C ILE A 61 5.52 15.36 -7.51
N TYR A 62 4.47 15.32 -6.71
CA TYR A 62 4.51 14.90 -5.32
C TYR A 62 3.81 13.56 -5.18
N ILE A 63 4.51 12.58 -4.59
CA ILE A 63 3.95 11.26 -4.31
C ILE A 63 4.16 10.94 -2.82
N PRO A 64 3.45 11.63 -1.91
CA PRO A 64 3.57 11.34 -0.49
C PRO A 64 2.94 9.98 -0.19
N THR A 65 3.64 9.20 0.62
CA THR A 65 3.13 7.97 1.24
C THR A 65 3.34 8.06 2.74
N SER A 66 2.48 7.41 3.53
CA SER A 66 2.62 7.38 4.99
C SER A 66 3.89 6.68 5.47
N GLN A 67 4.66 6.06 4.56
CA GLN A 67 5.83 5.23 4.86
C GLN A 67 7.02 5.50 3.92
N SER A 68 7.11 6.70 3.34
CA SER A 68 8.14 7.03 2.33
C SER A 68 9.58 7.00 2.85
N SER A 69 9.79 7.00 4.18
CA SER A 69 11.11 6.81 4.80
C SER A 69 11.55 5.34 4.87
N THR A 70 10.59 4.42 4.76
CA THR A 70 10.82 2.96 4.83
C THR A 70 10.98 2.38 3.43
N TYR A 71 10.12 2.81 2.51
CA TYR A 71 10.08 2.34 1.13
C TYR A 71 10.35 3.48 0.16
N ALA A 72 11.22 3.24 -0.82
CA ALA A 72 11.48 4.20 -1.87
C ALA A 72 10.25 4.37 -2.76
N VAL A 73 10.06 5.60 -3.22
CA VAL A 73 9.10 5.94 -4.26
C VAL A 73 9.87 6.27 -5.52
N SER A 74 9.43 5.75 -6.66
CA SER A 74 10.03 6.00 -7.96
C SER A 74 8.99 6.58 -8.92
N PHE A 75 9.43 7.55 -9.71
CA PHE A 75 8.69 8.11 -10.83
C PHE A 75 9.60 8.11 -12.06
N GLY A 76 9.12 7.55 -13.16
CA GLY A 76 9.94 7.39 -14.36
C GLY A 76 9.10 7.12 -15.61
N LEU A 77 9.75 6.61 -16.65
CA LEU A 77 9.08 6.20 -17.88
C LEU A 77 8.43 4.82 -17.68
N PHE A 78 7.23 4.62 -18.22
CA PHE A 78 6.61 3.29 -18.24
C PHE A 78 7.29 2.37 -19.24
N GLY A 79 7.49 2.84 -20.46
CA GLY A 79 8.28 2.15 -21.47
C GLY A 79 9.59 2.88 -21.74
N SER A 80 9.87 3.10 -23.02
CA SER A 80 11.12 3.74 -23.46
C SER A 80 10.99 5.26 -23.59
N SER A 81 9.76 5.79 -23.63
CA SER A 81 9.50 7.21 -23.86
C SER A 81 8.17 7.64 -23.27
N ALA A 82 8.14 8.80 -22.60
CA ALA A 82 6.88 9.39 -22.14
C ALA A 82 5.96 9.74 -23.31
N LEU A 83 6.52 10.16 -24.45
CA LEU A 83 5.75 10.49 -25.66
C LEU A 83 5.07 9.26 -26.28
N THR A 84 5.51 8.05 -25.95
CA THR A 84 4.92 6.82 -26.47
C THR A 84 4.08 6.13 -25.42
N ASP A 85 4.62 6.00 -24.21
CA ASP A 85 4.13 5.06 -23.20
C ASP A 85 3.66 5.78 -21.91
N GLY A 86 3.86 7.09 -21.79
CA GLY A 86 3.58 7.82 -20.55
C GLY A 86 4.57 7.53 -19.43
N TYR A 87 4.13 7.72 -18.19
CA TYR A 87 4.95 7.64 -16.98
C TYR A 87 4.53 6.49 -16.06
N LEU A 88 5.48 6.08 -15.22
CA LEU A 88 5.31 5.02 -14.25
C LEU A 88 5.61 5.54 -12.86
N THR A 89 4.66 5.31 -11.95
CA THR A 89 4.91 5.47 -10.52
C THR A 89 4.98 4.08 -9.87
N THR A 90 6.05 3.81 -9.11
CA THR A 90 6.17 2.58 -8.32
C THR A 90 6.57 2.88 -6.89
N PHE A 91 5.94 2.18 -5.95
CA PHE A 91 6.29 2.24 -4.54
C PHE A 91 5.74 1.02 -3.80
N GLN A 92 6.21 0.83 -2.57
CA GLN A 92 5.75 -0.22 -1.68
C GLN A 92 5.28 0.38 -0.35
N MET A 93 4.37 -0.31 0.34
CA MET A 93 3.92 0.05 1.68
C MET A 93 3.55 -1.20 2.48
N ASP A 94 3.78 -1.16 3.80
CA ASP A 94 3.20 -2.13 4.71
C ASP A 94 1.77 -1.71 5.08
N LEU A 95 0.77 -2.35 4.49
CA LEU A 95 -0.63 -2.05 4.76
C LEU A 95 -1.20 -3.00 5.81
N ALA A 96 -1.94 -2.45 6.76
CA ALA A 96 -2.69 -3.26 7.71
C ALA A 96 -3.80 -4.04 6.99
N ALA A 97 -4.22 -5.17 7.56
CA ALA A 97 -5.41 -5.87 7.10
C ALA A 97 -6.62 -4.91 7.05
N GLY A 98 -7.33 -4.90 5.93
CA GLY A 98 -8.51 -4.05 5.77
C GLY A 98 -8.80 -3.68 4.33
N ASP A 99 -9.89 -2.93 4.16
CA ASP A 99 -10.32 -2.42 2.86
C ASP A 99 -9.69 -1.06 2.59
N TYR A 100 -9.25 -0.89 1.36
CA TYR A 100 -8.67 0.34 0.84
C TYR A 100 -9.43 0.75 -0.42
N THR A 101 -9.53 2.06 -0.63
CA THR A 101 -10.13 2.64 -1.84
C THR A 101 -9.06 3.41 -2.60
N ILE A 102 -8.95 3.14 -3.89
CA ILE A 102 -8.21 3.97 -4.85
C ILE A 102 -9.21 4.91 -5.52
N ALA A 103 -8.91 6.20 -5.55
CA ALA A 103 -9.62 7.21 -6.31
C ALA A 103 -8.64 7.87 -7.29
N MET A 104 -9.03 7.95 -8.55
CA MET A 104 -8.22 8.50 -9.64
C MET A 104 -9.03 9.55 -10.39
N GLN A 105 -8.35 10.61 -10.83
CA GLN A 105 -8.93 11.72 -11.56
C GLN A 105 -8.07 12.11 -12.76
N ASP A 106 -8.76 12.60 -13.78
CA ASP A 106 -8.25 13.14 -15.02
C ASP A 106 -9.09 14.38 -15.35
N SER A 107 -8.42 15.51 -15.52
CA SER A 107 -9.11 16.78 -15.76
C SER A 107 -9.63 16.95 -17.19
N TRP A 108 -9.17 16.14 -18.15
CA TRP A 108 -9.60 16.21 -19.56
C TRP A 108 -10.70 15.22 -19.90
N GLY A 109 -10.78 14.11 -19.16
CA GLY A 109 -11.90 13.17 -19.21
C GLY A 109 -11.79 12.09 -20.29
N ASP A 110 -10.65 11.99 -20.95
CA ASP A 110 -10.30 10.90 -21.88
C ASP A 110 -9.70 9.69 -21.16
N GLY A 111 -9.44 9.81 -19.86
CA GLY A 111 -8.82 8.79 -19.03
C GLY A 111 -7.30 8.81 -19.18
N TRP A 112 -6.63 7.87 -18.52
CA TRP A 112 -5.16 7.80 -18.59
C TRP A 112 -4.72 6.96 -19.77
N VAL A 113 -5.10 7.43 -20.96
CA VAL A 113 -4.88 6.77 -22.25
C VAL A 113 -3.95 7.64 -23.09
N TRP A 114 -2.80 7.09 -23.46
CA TRP A 114 -1.86 7.81 -24.31
C TRP A 114 -1.11 6.87 -25.25
N ASN A 115 -1.39 7.00 -26.55
CA ASN A 115 -0.71 6.26 -27.61
C ASN A 115 -0.67 4.73 -27.35
N SER A 116 0.44 4.18 -26.84
CA SER A 116 0.53 2.74 -26.49
C SER A 116 -0.06 2.40 -25.12
N ALA A 117 -0.15 3.37 -24.20
CA ALA A 117 -0.80 3.21 -22.91
C ALA A 117 -2.33 3.17 -23.10
N THR A 118 -2.91 2.00 -22.87
CA THR A 118 -4.35 1.74 -23.09
C THR A 118 -5.25 2.26 -21.97
N GLY A 119 -4.66 2.63 -20.82
CA GLY A 119 -5.38 3.00 -19.60
C GLY A 119 -6.10 1.83 -18.90
N SER A 120 -6.07 0.60 -19.46
CA SER A 120 -6.78 -0.55 -18.88
C SER A 120 -6.18 -1.05 -17.56
N ASP A 121 -4.91 -0.75 -17.33
CA ASP A 121 -4.11 -1.12 -16.16
C ASP A 121 -3.51 0.11 -15.48
N ALA A 122 -4.25 1.23 -15.51
CA ALA A 122 -3.83 2.51 -14.94
C ALA A 122 -3.37 2.41 -13.47
N PHE A 123 -3.97 1.52 -12.69
CA PHE A 123 -3.55 1.22 -11.32
C PHE A 123 -3.44 -0.28 -11.09
N ASN A 124 -2.35 -0.71 -10.47
CA ASN A 124 -2.12 -2.10 -10.07
C ASN A 124 -1.60 -2.15 -8.63
N ALA A 125 -2.17 -3.06 -7.84
CA ALA A 125 -1.72 -3.39 -6.49
C ALA A 125 -1.48 -4.89 -6.40
N THR A 126 -0.28 -5.29 -5.98
CA THR A 126 0.09 -6.70 -5.84
C THR A 126 0.77 -6.99 -4.52
N SER A 127 0.64 -8.21 -4.01
CA SER A 127 1.36 -8.67 -2.83
C SER A 127 1.80 -10.13 -2.95
N ALA A 128 2.75 -10.52 -2.10
CA ALA A 128 3.21 -11.91 -2.04
C ALA A 128 2.14 -12.88 -1.49
N ASN A 129 1.09 -12.39 -0.81
CA ASN A 129 0.02 -13.24 -0.26
C ASN A 129 -1.26 -13.25 -1.11
N GLY A 130 -1.17 -12.80 -2.37
CA GLY A 130 -2.21 -13.01 -3.37
C GLY A 130 -3.17 -11.83 -3.56
N LEU A 131 -2.84 -10.64 -3.05
CA LEU A 131 -3.45 -9.43 -3.61
C LEU A 131 -2.98 -9.29 -5.06
N ASP A 132 -3.93 -9.25 -5.97
CA ASP A 132 -3.72 -8.94 -7.39
C ASP A 132 -4.94 -8.15 -7.85
N TYR A 133 -4.78 -6.83 -7.91
CA TYR A 133 -5.86 -5.90 -8.20
C TYR A 133 -5.43 -4.92 -9.28
N THR A 134 -6.25 -4.81 -10.32
CA THR A 134 -6.05 -3.87 -11.43
C THR A 134 -7.30 -3.01 -11.60
N LEU A 135 -7.10 -1.71 -11.78
CA LEU A 135 -8.14 -0.75 -12.12
C LEU A 135 -7.73 0.03 -13.36
N GLY A 136 -8.62 0.06 -14.35
CA GLY A 136 -8.46 0.84 -15.56
C GLY A 136 -9.18 2.19 -15.50
N MET A 137 -8.67 3.15 -16.26
CA MET A 137 -9.25 4.48 -16.44
C MET A 137 -9.22 4.84 -17.93
N VAL A 138 -10.34 4.61 -18.60
CA VAL A 138 -10.48 4.76 -20.06
C VAL A 138 -11.73 5.57 -20.35
N SER A 139 -11.59 6.66 -21.10
CA SER A 139 -12.70 7.54 -21.52
C SER A 139 -13.56 8.03 -20.35
N THR A 140 -12.91 8.41 -19.24
CA THR A 140 -13.58 8.92 -18.03
C THR A 140 -12.70 9.93 -17.32
N SER A 141 -13.31 10.92 -16.66
CA SER A 141 -12.62 11.93 -15.85
C SER A 141 -12.37 11.51 -14.41
N ALA A 142 -13.01 10.43 -13.95
CA ALA A 142 -12.80 9.89 -12.63
C ALA A 142 -13.14 8.41 -12.57
N VAL A 143 -12.40 7.66 -11.77
CA VAL A 143 -12.71 6.27 -11.42
C VAL A 143 -12.30 6.00 -9.98
N SER A 144 -13.09 5.17 -9.30
CA SER A 144 -12.75 4.68 -7.97
C SER A 144 -12.94 3.18 -7.90
N GLY A 145 -12.10 2.51 -7.13
CA GLY A 145 -12.17 1.08 -6.90
C GLY A 145 -11.69 0.72 -5.50
N SER A 146 -11.97 -0.51 -5.08
CA SER A 146 -11.61 -0.98 -3.75
C SER A 146 -10.87 -2.31 -3.82
N PHE A 147 -9.90 -2.48 -2.93
CA PHE A 147 -9.15 -3.72 -2.76
C PHE A 147 -8.98 -4.02 -1.26
N THR A 148 -8.84 -5.30 -0.92
CA THR A 148 -8.69 -5.75 0.47
C THR A 148 -7.30 -6.30 0.66
N VAL A 149 -6.64 -5.89 1.74
CA VAL A 149 -5.34 -6.39 2.16
C VAL A 149 -5.55 -7.51 3.18
N VAL A 150 -4.97 -8.69 2.91
CA VAL A 150 -5.11 -9.87 3.77
C VAL A 150 -3.71 -10.39 4.13
N PRO A 151 -3.31 -10.30 5.41
CA PRO A 151 -1.97 -10.67 5.81
C PRO A 151 -1.69 -12.16 5.59
N ALA A 152 -0.40 -12.48 5.43
CA ALA A 152 0.07 -13.85 5.29
C ALA A 152 -0.60 -14.80 6.31
N PRO A 153 -1.02 -16.01 5.90
CA PRO A 153 -1.69 -16.98 6.78
C PRO A 153 -0.95 -17.25 8.10
N GLY A 154 0.40 -17.19 8.09
CA GLY A 154 1.23 -17.35 9.28
C GLY A 154 1.12 -16.22 10.30
N ALA A 155 0.86 -14.98 9.87
CA ALA A 155 0.68 -13.83 10.75
C ALA A 155 -0.66 -13.92 11.51
N LEU A 156 -1.71 -14.39 10.83
CA LEU A 156 -3.01 -14.67 11.46
C LEU A 156 -2.93 -15.86 12.43
N ALA A 157 -2.19 -16.92 12.07
CA ALA A 157 -2.00 -18.09 12.91
C ALA A 157 -1.21 -17.79 14.19
N LEU A 158 -0.18 -16.93 14.12
CA LEU A 158 0.59 -16.51 15.29
C LEU A 158 -0.25 -15.65 16.25
N LEU A 159 -1.14 -14.80 15.72
CA LEU A 159 -2.10 -14.05 16.53
C LEU A 159 -3.06 -15.01 17.27
N GLY A 160 -3.58 -16.02 16.57
CA GLY A 160 -4.40 -17.07 17.18
C GLY A 160 -3.66 -17.86 18.27
N LEU A 161 -2.38 -18.18 18.05
CA LEU A 161 -1.55 -18.92 18.99
C LEU A 161 -1.12 -18.08 20.21
N ALA A 162 -0.84 -16.79 20.03
CA ALA A 162 -0.56 -15.85 21.13
C ALA A 162 -1.77 -15.70 22.06
N GLY A 163 -2.99 -15.64 21.51
CA GLY A 163 -4.23 -15.66 22.29
C GLY A 163 -4.43 -16.97 23.06
N LEU A 164 -4.08 -18.11 22.47
CA LEU A 164 -4.24 -19.43 23.10
C LEU A 164 -3.21 -19.71 24.21
N THR A 165 -1.98 -19.22 24.04
CA THR A 165 -0.90 -19.40 25.04
C THR A 165 -1.08 -18.55 26.29
N SER A 166 -1.76 -17.39 26.20
CA SER A 166 -2.14 -16.57 27.36
C SER A 166 -3.20 -17.24 28.24
N ARG A 167 -4.12 -18.02 27.67
CA ARG A 167 -5.23 -18.66 28.40
C ARG A 167 -4.78 -19.81 29.31
N ARG A 168 -3.54 -20.32 29.18
CA ARG A 168 -3.06 -21.50 29.91
C ARG A 168 -2.49 -21.21 31.31
N LYS A 169 -2.44 -19.95 31.74
CA LYS A 169 -1.89 -19.53 33.06
C LYS A 169 -2.94 -19.23 34.15
N ARG A 170 -4.19 -19.70 34.01
CA ARG A 170 -5.17 -19.71 35.10
C ARG A 170 -5.45 -21.14 35.57
N LYS A 171 -4.62 -21.64 36.48
CA LYS A 171 -4.97 -22.67 37.45
C LYS A 171 -4.02 -22.60 38.62
#